data_AF-A0A368F413-F1
#
_entry.id   AF-A0A368F413-F1
#
_cell.length_a   1.000
_cell.length_b   1.000
_cell.length_c   1.000
_cell.angle_alpha   90.00
_cell.angle_beta   90.00
_cell.angle_gamma   90.00
#
_symmetry.space_group_name_H-M   'P 1'
#
loop_
_entity.id
_entity.type
_entity.pdbx_description
1 polymer ?
#
loop_
_entity_poly.entity_id
_entity_poly.type
_entity_poly.pdbx_seq_one_letter_code
_entity_poly.pdbx_strand_id
1 'polypeptide(L)'
;MTAKIAFNPYEVLGLDRGCSDKDVQRAYKQQCLRWHPDKNLDNKEEAERRFIAAKEAFHFLFDKSKRDEYDRDYERVKQRESAYKARMEKADSARKKFIDELHQREREFAERSKTVEHLSPAQAYQK
;
A
#
# COMPACT_ATOMS: atom_id res chain seq x y z
N MET A 1 -14.25 0.65 -25.85
CA MET A 1 -13.56 -0.42 -25.10
C MET A 1 -12.28 0.17 -24.55
N THR A 2 -12.12 0.24 -23.23
CA THR A 2 -10.95 0.86 -22.60
C THR A 2 -9.75 -0.06 -22.73
N ALA A 3 -8.65 0.45 -23.29
CA ALA A 3 -7.44 -0.33 -23.48
C ALA A 3 -6.83 -0.63 -22.11
N LYS A 4 -6.74 -1.92 -21.75
CA LYS A 4 -6.17 -2.35 -20.47
C LYS A 4 -4.71 -2.73 -20.71
N ILE A 5 -3.80 -2.09 -19.98
CA ILE A 5 -2.37 -2.42 -20.02
C ILE A 5 -2.04 -3.38 -18.88
N ALA A 6 -1.26 -4.43 -19.15
CA ALA A 6 -0.97 -5.50 -18.17
C ALA A 6 0.16 -5.15 -17.18
N PHE A 7 0.91 -4.08 -17.45
CA PHE A 7 2.04 -3.63 -16.64
C PHE A 7 1.86 -2.17 -16.22
N ASN A 8 2.67 -1.70 -15.26
CA ASN A 8 2.65 -0.30 -14.85
C ASN A 8 3.44 0.56 -15.87
N PRO A 9 2.78 1.43 -16.66
CA PRO A 9 3.46 2.21 -17.68
C PRO A 9 4.41 3.27 -17.11
N TYR A 10 4.14 3.75 -15.90
CA TYR A 10 5.01 4.70 -15.20
C TYR A 10 6.35 4.05 -14.82
N GLU A 11 6.32 2.82 -14.31
CA GLU A 11 7.53 2.06 -13.96
C GLU A 11 8.37 1.72 -15.19
N VAL A 12 7.74 1.39 -16.32
CA VAL A 12 8.46 1.09 -17.57
C VAL A 12 9.24 2.30 -18.07
N LEU A 13 8.68 3.51 -17.96
CA LEU A 13 9.38 4.74 -18.31
C LEU A 13 10.28 5.26 -17.19
N GLY A 14 10.19 4.73 -15.97
CA GLY A 14 10.92 5.22 -14.79
C GLY A 14 10.41 6.58 -14.31
N LEU A 15 9.10 6.78 -14.34
CA LEU A 15 8.43 8.01 -13.93
C LEU A 15 7.52 7.76 -12.73
N ASP A 16 7.25 8.82 -11.99
CA ASP A 16 6.21 8.82 -10.96
C ASP A 16 4.85 9.25 -11.52
N ARG A 17 3.78 8.83 -10.84
CA ARG A 17 2.42 9.32 -11.11
C ARG A 17 2.39 10.84 -10.84
N GLY A 18 1.73 11.60 -11.71
CA GLY A 18 1.73 13.07 -11.67
C GLY A 18 2.83 13.75 -12.50
N CYS A 19 3.65 12.99 -13.25
CA CYS A 19 4.63 13.55 -14.18
C CYS A 19 4.00 14.39 -15.31
N SER A 20 4.72 15.36 -15.86
CA SER A 20 4.22 16.17 -16.97
C SER A 20 4.30 15.43 -18.31
N ASP A 21 3.52 15.87 -19.31
CA ASP A 21 3.60 15.33 -20.68
C ASP A 21 5.03 15.45 -21.26
N LYS A 22 5.78 16.48 -20.83
CA LYS A 22 7.19 16.68 -21.23
C LYS A 22 8.10 15.61 -20.60
N ASP A 23 7.84 15.20 -19.37
CA ASP A 23 8.61 14.16 -18.68
C ASP A 23 8.38 12.80 -19.34
N VAL A 24 7.13 12.50 -19.72
CA VAL A 24 6.77 11.29 -20.49
C VAL A 24 7.53 11.23 -21.81
N GLN A 25 7.57 12.34 -22.57
CA GLN A 25 8.34 12.40 -23.82
C GLN A 25 9.86 12.25 -23.60
N ARG A 26 10.40 12.88 -22.56
CA ARG A 26 11.83 12.80 -22.23
C ARG A 26 12.23 11.38 -21.84
N ALA A 27 11.45 10.75 -20.96
CA ALA A 27 11.70 9.39 -20.50
C ALA A 27 11.61 8.38 -21.66
N TYR A 28 10.61 8.52 -22.54
CA TYR A 28 10.51 7.67 -23.73
C TYR A 28 11.76 7.76 -24.62
N LYS A 29 12.23 8.98 -24.91
CA LYS A 29 13.48 9.18 -25.68
C LYS A 29 14.68 8.50 -25.02
N GLN A 30 14.79 8.60 -23.69
CA GLN A 30 15.86 7.95 -22.94
C GLN A 30 15.77 6.42 -23.01
N GLN A 31 14.57 5.84 -22.89
CA GLN A 31 14.38 4.39 -23.02
C GLN A 31 14.69 3.90 -24.45
N CYS A 32 14.28 4.64 -25.49
CA CYS A 32 14.62 4.29 -26.88
C CYS A 32 16.13 4.28 -27.12
N LEU A 33 16.87 5.26 -26.58
CA LEU A 33 18.32 5.30 -26.71
C LEU A 33 19.00 4.19 -25.92
N ARG A 34 18.49 3.85 -24.74
CA ARG A 34 19.01 2.79 -23.88
C ARG A 34 18.84 1.41 -24.52
N TRP A 35 17.67 1.16 -25.11
CA TRP A 35 17.28 -0.15 -25.65
C TRP A 35 17.33 -0.21 -27.18
N HIS A 36 18.05 0.71 -27.84
CA HIS A 36 18.21 0.69 -29.30
C HIS A 36 18.97 -0.57 -29.74
N PRO A 37 18.54 -1.26 -30.82
CA PRO A 37 19.18 -2.50 -31.28
C PRO A 37 20.67 -2.32 -31.60
N ASP A 38 21.07 -1.18 -32.17
CA ASP A 38 22.49 -0.89 -32.48
C ASP A 38 23.40 -0.86 -31.24
N LYS A 39 22.87 -0.55 -30.06
CA LYS A 39 23.63 -0.50 -28.80
C LYS A 39 23.55 -1.81 -27.99
N ASN A 40 22.67 -2.72 -28.40
CA ASN A 40 22.30 -3.92 -27.65
C ASN A 40 22.47 -5.17 -28.53
N LEU A 41 23.66 -5.32 -29.12
CA LEU A 41 23.96 -6.38 -30.08
C LEU A 41 23.98 -7.79 -29.44
N ASP A 42 24.37 -7.87 -28.17
CA ASP A 42 24.49 -9.14 -27.42
C ASP A 42 23.21 -9.55 -26.70
N ASN A 43 22.27 -8.60 -26.52
CA ASN A 43 21.02 -8.76 -25.76
C ASN A 43 19.79 -8.28 -26.56
N LYS A 44 19.79 -8.52 -27.88
CA LYS A 44 18.77 -8.04 -28.83
C LYS A 44 17.34 -8.34 -28.39
N GLU A 45 17.06 -9.56 -27.94
CA GLU A 45 15.71 -9.95 -27.50
C GLU A 45 15.22 -9.17 -26.29
N GLU A 46 16.09 -8.94 -25.30
CA GLU A 46 15.72 -8.14 -24.12
C GLU A 46 15.52 -6.68 -24.50
N ALA A 47 16.42 -6.13 -25.31
CA ALA A 47 16.32 -4.76 -25.79
C ALA A 47 15.03 -4.54 -26.59
N GLU A 48 14.67 -5.46 -27.47
CA GLU A 48 13.41 -5.41 -28.23
C GLU A 48 12.20 -5.45 -27.30
N ARG A 49 12.14 -6.41 -26.35
CA ARG A 49 11.05 -6.47 -25.36
C ARG A 49 10.89 -5.18 -24.58
N ARG A 50 12.01 -4.61 -24.09
CA ARG A 50 12.02 -3.34 -23.35
C ARG A 50 11.62 -2.16 -24.22
N PHE A 51 12.05 -2.15 -25.48
CA PHE A 51 11.69 -1.12 -26.45
C PHE A 51 10.20 -1.12 -26.77
N ILE A 52 9.63 -2.30 -27.01
CA ILE A 52 8.18 -2.49 -27.23
C ILE A 52 7.40 -2.04 -25.99
N ALA A 53 7.80 -2.48 -24.80
CA ALA A 53 7.16 -2.06 -23.55
C ALA A 53 7.22 -0.54 -23.35
N ALA A 54 8.36 0.10 -23.61
CA ALA A 54 8.51 1.55 -23.51
C ALA A 54 7.62 2.30 -24.51
N LYS A 55 7.47 1.77 -25.72
CA LYS A 55 6.58 2.32 -26.75
C LYS A 55 5.12 2.21 -26.34
N GLU A 56 4.68 1.05 -25.85
CA GLU A 56 3.32 0.84 -25.34
C GLU A 56 3.02 1.74 -24.13
N ALA A 57 3.95 1.83 -23.18
CA ALA A 57 3.85 2.72 -22.03
C ALA A 57 3.70 4.19 -22.45
N PHE A 58 4.52 4.63 -23.42
CA PHE A 58 4.43 5.98 -23.98
C PHE A 58 3.07 6.23 -24.63
N HIS A 59 2.60 5.34 -25.51
CA HIS A 59 1.30 5.50 -26.16
C HIS A 59 0.14 5.54 -25.16
N PHE A 60 0.24 4.76 -24.08
CA PHE A 60 -0.76 4.75 -23.03
C PHE A 60 -0.76 6.05 -22.22
N LEU A 61 0.41 6.51 -21.77
CA LEU A 61 0.54 7.72 -20.94
C LEU A 61 0.34 9.02 -21.72
N PHE A 62 0.60 9.01 -23.02
CA PHE A 62 0.39 10.18 -23.87
C PHE A 62 -1.10 10.40 -24.21
N ASP A 63 -1.91 9.35 -24.13
CA ASP A 63 -3.36 9.43 -24.25
C ASP A 63 -3.96 9.88 -22.91
N LYS A 64 -4.30 11.18 -22.81
CA LYS A 64 -4.83 11.79 -21.58
C LYS A 64 -6.06 11.05 -21.04
N SER A 65 -6.96 10.61 -21.92
CA SER A 65 -8.16 9.90 -21.46
C SER A 65 -7.82 8.58 -20.79
N LYS A 66 -6.88 7.82 -21.34
CA LYS A 66 -6.45 6.53 -20.76
C LYS A 66 -5.66 6.74 -19.48
N ARG A 67 -4.78 7.74 -19.47
CA ARG A 67 -3.98 8.13 -18.31
C ARG A 67 -4.87 8.53 -17.14
N ASP A 68 -5.85 9.40 -17.37
CA ASP A 68 -6.76 9.89 -16.34
C ASP A 68 -7.62 8.75 -15.76
N GLU A 69 -8.13 7.85 -16.61
CA GLU A 69 -8.87 6.68 -16.15
C GLU A 69 -8.00 5.76 -15.29
N TYR A 70 -6.77 5.48 -15.74
CA TYR A 70 -5.81 4.66 -15.00
C TYR A 70 -5.46 5.27 -13.64
N ASP A 71 -5.17 6.57 -13.60
CA ASP A 71 -4.81 7.29 -12.37
C ASP A 71 -5.98 7.33 -11.39
N ARG A 72 -7.21 7.56 -11.88
CA ARG A 72 -8.43 7.53 -11.06
C ARG A 72 -8.69 6.14 -10.47
N ASP A 73 -8.46 5.10 -11.25
CA ASP A 73 -8.64 3.72 -10.82
C ASP A 73 -7.61 3.32 -9.77
N TYR A 74 -6.35 3.76 -9.95
CA TYR A 74 -5.29 3.60 -8.97
C TYR A 74 -5.63 4.28 -7.64
N GLU A 75 -6.07 5.54 -7.67
CA GLU A 75 -6.45 6.28 -6.45
C GLU A 75 -7.64 5.63 -5.74
N ARG A 76 -8.62 5.10 -6.48
CA ARG A 76 -9.75 4.37 -5.90
C ARG A 76 -9.32 3.10 -5.17
N VAL A 77 -8.38 2.33 -5.74
CA VAL A 77 -7.84 1.13 -5.08
C VAL A 77 -7.06 1.51 -3.82
N LYS A 78 -6.20 2.54 -3.92
CA LYS A 78 -5.41 3.05 -2.79
C LYS A 78 -6.29 3.54 -1.64
N GLN A 79 -7.37 4.24 -1.93
CA GLN A 79 -8.35 4.69 -0.93
C GLN A 79 -9.07 3.52 -0.25
N ARG A 80 -9.41 2.46 -0.99
CA ARG A 80 -10.01 1.25 -0.41
C ARG A 80 -9.04 0.54 0.52
N GLU A 81 -7.79 0.43 0.11
CA GLU A 81 -6.74 -0.18 0.90
C GLU A 81 -6.47 0.63 2.19
N SER A 82 -6.39 1.96 2.10
CA SER A 82 -6.22 2.81 3.28
C SER A 82 -7.41 2.70 4.24
N ALA A 83 -8.64 2.69 3.72
CA ALA A 83 -9.84 2.51 4.53
C ALA A 83 -9.88 1.15 5.23
N TYR A 84 -9.44 0.08 4.55
CA TYR A 84 -9.30 -1.24 5.15
C TYR A 84 -8.25 -1.24 6.28
N LYS A 85 -7.06 -0.70 6.02
CA LYS A 85 -5.99 -0.59 7.02
C LYS A 85 -6.43 0.18 8.26
N ALA A 86 -7.10 1.32 8.07
CA ALA A 86 -7.62 2.12 9.17
C ALA A 86 -8.69 1.38 10.00
N ARG A 87 -9.57 0.60 9.34
CA ARG A 87 -10.57 -0.23 10.03
C ARG A 87 -9.91 -1.33 10.86
N MET A 88 -8.89 -1.98 10.30
CA MET A 88 -8.14 -3.02 11.00
C MET A 88 -7.39 -2.45 12.20
N GLU A 89 -6.68 -1.34 12.03
CA GLU A 89 -5.97 -0.67 13.12
C GLU A 89 -6.91 -0.28 14.28
N LYS A 90 -8.12 0.19 13.97
CA LYS A 90 -9.14 0.48 14.99
C LYS A 90 -9.58 -0.77 15.74
N ALA A 91 -9.80 -1.88 15.02
CA ALA A 91 -10.15 -3.15 15.64
C ALA A 91 -9.00 -3.70 16.50
N ASP A 92 -7.76 -3.61 16.02
CA ASP A 92 -6.55 -4.03 16.72
C ASP A 92 -6.35 -3.24 18.01
N SER A 93 -6.53 -1.92 17.92
CA SER A 93 -6.46 -1.02 19.07
C SER A 93 -7.55 -1.32 20.11
N ALA A 94 -8.77 -1.62 19.66
CA ALA A 94 -9.86 -2.00 20.55
C ALA A 94 -9.58 -3.34 21.25
N ARG A 95 -9.08 -4.34 20.49
CA ARG A 95 -8.66 -5.63 21.05
C ARG A 95 -7.56 -5.47 22.09
N LYS A 96 -6.54 -4.64 21.80
CA LYS A 96 -5.44 -4.37 22.74
C LYS A 96 -5.96 -3.75 24.04
N LYS A 97 -6.79 -2.71 23.95
CA LYS A 97 -7.39 -2.06 25.14
C LYS A 97 -8.19 -3.05 25.99
N PHE A 98 -8.96 -3.93 25.35
CA PHE A 98 -9.73 -4.94 26.06
C PHE A 98 -8.83 -5.94 26.81
N ILE A 99 -7.75 -6.40 26.18
CA ILE A 99 -6.78 -7.29 26.82
C ILE A 99 -6.08 -6.59 27.99
N ASP A 100 -5.66 -5.34 27.81
CA ASP A 100 -5.01 -4.57 28.86
C ASP A 100 -5.94 -4.35 30.08
N GLU A 101 -7.23 -4.08 29.83
CA GLU A 101 -8.25 -3.94 30.86
C GLU A 101 -8.52 -5.26 31.59
N LEU A 102 -8.58 -6.40 30.87
CA LEU A 102 -8.71 -7.72 31.48
C LEU A 102 -7.54 -8.02 32.42
N HIS A 103 -6.31 -7.85 31.95
CA HIS A 103 -5.12 -8.07 32.77
C HIS A 103 -5.08 -7.16 34.00
N GLN A 104 -5.54 -5.90 33.87
CA GLN A 104 -5.61 -4.98 35.00
C GLN A 104 -6.62 -5.46 36.05
N ARG A 105 -7.82 -5.89 35.64
CA ARG A 105 -8.83 -6.42 36.55
C ARG A 105 -8.37 -7.71 37.24
N GLU A 106 -7.67 -8.59 36.54
CA GLU A 106 -7.08 -9.80 37.13
C GLU A 106 -6.05 -9.46 38.22
N ARG A 107 -5.19 -8.46 37.97
CA ARG A 107 -4.25 -7.96 38.98
C ARG A 107 -4.97 -7.38 40.19
N GLU A 108 -5.94 -6.50 39.98
CA GLU A 108 -6.73 -5.89 41.05
C GLU A 108 -7.52 -6.93 41.85
N PHE A 109 -8.07 -7.95 41.19
CA PHE A 109 -8.74 -9.07 41.84
C PHE A 109 -7.77 -9.87 42.70
N ALA A 110 -6.58 -10.20 42.19
CA ALA A 110 -5.55 -10.91 42.95
C ALA A 110 -5.00 -10.08 44.12
N GLU A 111 -4.91 -8.76 43.99
CA GLU A 111 -4.56 -7.85 45.10
C GLU A 111 -5.68 -7.80 46.14
N ARG A 112 -6.94 -7.64 45.71
CA ARG A 112 -8.10 -7.67 46.61
C ARG A 112 -8.19 -9.01 47.34
N SER A 113 -8.02 -10.14 46.66
CA SER A 113 -8.07 -11.46 47.31
C SER A 113 -6.99 -11.60 48.38
N LYS A 114 -5.77 -11.09 48.13
CA LYS A 114 -4.69 -11.04 49.13
C LYS A 114 -5.07 -10.16 50.33
N THR A 115 -5.75 -9.03 50.12
CA THR A 115 -6.19 -8.16 51.23
C THR A 115 -7.37 -8.74 52.02
N VAL A 116 -8.26 -9.48 51.36
CA VAL A 116 -9.46 -10.07 51.98
C VAL A 116 -9.12 -11.33 52.77
N GLU A 117 -8.08 -12.08 52.38
CA GLU A 117 -7.53 -13.18 53.20
C GLU A 117 -6.95 -12.71 54.55
N HIS A 118 -6.85 -11.40 54.82
CA HIS A 118 -6.37 -10.82 56.08
C HIS A 118 -7.48 -10.21 56.96
N LEU A 119 -8.75 -10.29 56.56
CA LEU A 119 -9.88 -9.95 57.42
C LEU A 119 -10.50 -11.24 57.97
N SER A 120 -10.36 -11.43 59.29
CA SER A 120 -11.00 -12.54 60.01
C SER A 120 -12.52 -12.53 59.74
N PRO A 121 -13.16 -13.71 59.56
CA PRO A 121 -14.61 -13.83 59.37
C PRO A 121 -15.47 -13.07 60.40
N ALA A 122 -14.91 -12.77 61.57
CA ALA A 122 -15.58 -11.99 62.62
C ALA A 122 -15.82 -10.51 62.25
N GLN A 123 -15.05 -9.92 61.33
CA GLN A 123 -15.14 -8.49 60.98
C GLN A 123 -16.12 -8.19 59.83
N ALA A 124 -16.57 -9.21 59.10
CA ALA A 124 -17.45 -9.07 57.94
C ALA A 124 -18.96 -8.98 58.29
N TYR A 125 -19.35 -9.19 59.56
CA TYR A 125 -20.76 -9.31 59.99
C TYR A 125 -21.27 -8.20 60.92
N GLN A 126 -20.55 -7.08 61.10
CA GLN A 126 -20.94 -6.01 62.04
C GLN A 126 -21.27 -4.64 61.38
N LYS A 127 -21.93 -4.61 60.23
CA LYS A 127 -22.61 -3.39 59.76
C LYS A 127 -24.08 -3.63 59.49
#